data_AF-A0A0C9Y4U3-F1
#
_entry.id   AF-A0A0C9Y4U3-F1
#
_cell.length_a   1.000
_cell.length_b   1.000
_cell.length_c   1.000
_cell.angle_alpha   90.00
_cell.angle_beta   90.00
_cell.angle_gamma   90.00
#
_symmetry.space_group_name_H-M   'P 1'
#
loop_
_entity.id
_entity.type
_entity.pdbx_description
1 polymer ?
#
loop_
_entity_poly.entity_id
_entity_poly.type
_entity_poly.pdbx_seq_one_letter_code
_entity_poly.pdbx_strand_id
1 'polypeptide(L)' 'VSFKNTQSFLKYVDKLHTGLAWTCEMVDVCGDIVGKDGILKHELLELWCRDPIECVQDLMGNPAFWNAMSYVPKCAY' A
#
# COMPACT_ATOMS: atom_id res chain seq x y z
N VAL A 1 22.60 -18.95 7.94
CA VAL A 1 22.23 -19.89 6.86
C VAL A 1 23.33 -19.84 5.79
N SER A 2 23.80 -20.98 5.27
CA SER A 2 24.77 -21.03 4.17
C SER A 2 24.11 -21.63 2.93
N PHE A 3 24.39 -21.07 1.75
CA PHE A 3 23.72 -21.42 0.49
C PHE A 3 24.69 -22.09 -0.48
N LYS A 4 24.23 -23.17 -1.14
CA LYS A 4 25.08 -24.00 -2.03
C LYS A 4 25.30 -23.37 -3.41
N ASN A 5 24.39 -22.48 -3.83
CA ASN A 5 24.48 -21.75 -5.09
C ASN A 5 23.59 -20.49 -5.07
N THR A 6 23.79 -19.60 -6.05
CA THR A 6 23.02 -18.34 -6.19
C THR A 6 21.51 -18.59 -6.30
N GLN A 7 21.09 -19.65 -6.98
CA GLN A 7 19.66 -19.97 -7.13
C GLN A 7 19.00 -20.30 -5.77
N SER A 8 19.69 -21.03 -4.90
CA SER A 8 19.20 -21.38 -3.56
C SER A 8 19.14 -20.18 -2.63
N PHE A 9 20.04 -19.22 -2.82
CA PHE A 9 20.01 -17.92 -2.13
C PHE A 9 18.83 -17.08 -2.60
N LEU A 10 18.64 -16.91 -3.92
CA LEU A 10 17.53 -16.11 -4.47
C LEU A 10 16.16 -16.69 -4.09
N LYS A 11 15.98 -18.02 -4.18
CA LYS A 11 14.75 -18.68 -3.68
C LYS A 11 14.50 -18.47 -2.19
N TYR A 12 15.54 -18.24 -1.39
CA TYR A 12 15.39 -17.92 0.02
C TYR A 12 15.01 -16.45 0.22
N VAL A 13 15.59 -15.55 -0.57
CA VAL A 13 15.21 -14.13 -0.62
C VAL A 13 13.76 -13.96 -1.07
N ASP A 14 13.32 -14.69 -2.11
CA ASP A 14 11.93 -14.66 -2.60
C ASP A 14 10.92 -15.18 -1.57
N LYS A 15 11.38 -15.95 -0.58
CA LYS A 15 10.56 -16.44 0.55
C LYS A 15 10.56 -15.48 1.74
N LEU A 16 11.44 -14.48 1.77
CA LEU A 16 11.32 -13.42 2.76
C LEU A 16 9.98 -12.76 2.54
N HIS A 17 9.31 -12.41 3.63
CA HIS A 17 8.09 -11.62 3.55
C HIS A 17 8.44 -10.30 2.84
N THR A 18 8.15 -10.23 1.54
CA THR A 18 7.85 -8.97 0.89
C THR A 18 6.66 -8.42 1.63
N GLY A 19 6.74 -7.15 2.05
CA GLY A 19 5.61 -6.51 2.74
C GLY A 19 4.32 -6.61 1.93
N LEU A 20 3.23 -6.12 2.51
CA LEU A 20 1.87 -6.25 1.98
C LEU A 20 1.78 -6.04 0.47
N ALA A 21 0.96 -6.88 -0.16
CA ALA A 21 0.78 -6.89 -1.60
C ALA A 21 0.28 -5.53 -2.10
N TRP A 22 0.81 -5.10 -3.23
CA TRP A 22 0.29 -3.93 -3.94
C TRP A 22 -0.87 -4.34 -4.86
N THR A 23 -1.90 -3.53 -4.88
CA THR A 23 -2.97 -3.56 -5.88
C THR A 23 -2.83 -2.34 -6.79
N CYS A 24 -3.14 -2.51 -8.07
CA CYS A 24 -3.18 -1.43 -9.05
C CYS A 24 -4.59 -1.36 -9.62
N GLU A 25 -5.23 -0.21 -9.48
CA GLU A 25 -6.58 0.06 -9.97
C GLU A 25 -6.54 1.24 -10.95
N MET A 26 -7.27 1.14 -12.06
CA MET A 26 -7.45 2.29 -12.95
C MET A 26 -8.59 3.16 -12.44
N VAL A 27 -8.32 4.43 -12.17
CA VAL A 27 -9.31 5.40 -11.71
C VAL A 27 -9.51 6.48 -12.76
N ASP A 28 -10.76 6.79 -13.07
CA ASP A 28 -11.14 7.92 -13.93
C ASP A 28 -11.37 9.15 -13.06
N VAL A 29 -10.57 10.20 -13.27
CA VAL A 29 -10.58 11.42 -12.47
C VAL A 29 -11.05 12.58 -13.32
N CYS A 30 -12.10 13.26 -12.85
CA CYS A 30 -12.55 14.52 -13.44
C CYS A 30 -11.61 15.66 -12.99
N GLY A 31 -10.98 16.32 -13.97
CA GLY A 31 -10.13 17.48 -13.75
C GLY A 31 -10.93 18.78 -13.67
N ASP A 32 -10.20 19.89 -13.52
CA ASP A 32 -10.74 21.25 -13.38
C ASP A 32 -10.71 22.05 -14.69
N ILE A 33 -10.07 21.52 -15.74
CA ILE A 33 -9.94 22.17 -17.04
C ILE A 33 -11.14 21.84 -17.92
N VAL A 34 -11.82 22.87 -18.43
CA VAL A 34 -12.89 22.74 -19.44
C VAL A 34 -12.27 22.60 -20.84
N GLY A 35 -12.69 21.57 -21.57
CA GLY A 35 -12.33 21.31 -22.95
C GLY A 35 -12.96 22.31 -23.93
N LYS A 36 -12.54 22.24 -25.20
CA LYS A 36 -13.08 23.11 -26.27
C LYS A 36 -14.55 22.83 -26.57
N ASP A 37 -15.03 21.66 -26.21
CA ASP A 37 -16.41 21.17 -26.27
C ASP A 37 -17.26 21.62 -25.07
N GLY A 38 -16.67 22.33 -24.09
CA GLY A 38 -17.36 22.76 -22.88
C GLY A 38 -17.51 21.67 -21.81
N ILE A 39 -16.87 20.50 -22.00
CA ILE A 39 -16.91 19.37 -21.06
C ILE A 39 -15.65 19.40 -20.19
N LEU A 40 -15.76 19.04 -18.90
CA LEU A 40 -14.58 18.88 -18.05
C LEU A 40 -13.70 17.76 -18.56
N LYS A 41 -12.38 17.97 -18.53
CA LYS A 41 -11.44 16.95 -18.93
C LYS A 41 -11.37 15.84 -17.89
N HIS A 42 -11.14 14.63 -18.38
CA HIS A 42 -10.97 13.44 -17.56
C HIS A 42 -9.59 12.82 -17.82
N GLU A 43 -9.02 12.22 -16.79
CA GLU A 43 -7.75 11.49 -16.86
C GLU A 43 -7.90 10.11 -16.23
N LEU A 44 -7.44 9.09 -16.94
CA LEU A 44 -7.37 7.74 -16.44
C LEU A 44 -5.99 7.53 -15.79
N LEU A 45 -5.95 7.25 -14.50
CA LEU A 45 -4.72 7.14 -13.71
C LEU A 45 -4.59 5.75 -13.07
N GLU A 46 -3.36 5.29 -12.90
CA GLU A 46 -3.04 4.10 -12.10
C GLU A 46 -2.96 4.47 -10.62
N LEU A 47 -3.86 3.92 -9.80
CA LEU A 47 -3.81 3.99 -8.35
C LEU A 47 -3.16 2.73 -7.79
N TRP A 48 -1.93 2.89 -7.30
CA TRP A 48 -1.21 1.84 -6.58
C TRP A 48 -1.49 1.97 -5.08
N CYS A 49 -2.16 0.97 -4.51
CA CYS A 49 -2.54 0.97 -3.10
C CYS A 49 -2.25 -0.39 -2.43
N ARG A 50 -2.42 -0.42 -1.11
CA ARG A 50 -2.35 -1.62 -0.28
C ARG A 50 -3.61 -1.66 0.57
N ASP A 51 -3.95 -2.84 1.11
CA ASP A 51 -5.03 -2.93 2.09
C ASP A 51 -4.68 -2.07 3.32
N PRO A 52 -5.45 -1.02 3.63
CA PRO A 52 -5.16 -0.13 4.75
C PRO A 52 -5.26 -0.85 6.11
N ILE A 53 -6.11 -1.87 6.24
CA ILE A 53 -6.26 -2.67 7.46
C ILE A 53 -4.97 -3.47 7.69
N GLU A 54 -4.48 -4.16 6.66
CA GLU A 54 -3.23 -4.90 6.75
C GLU A 54 -2.06 -3.96 7.04
N CYS A 55 -2.02 -2.77 6.40
CA CYS A 55 -0.97 -1.77 6.64
C CYS A 55 -0.92 -1.33 8.10
N VAL A 56 -2.09 -1.07 8.69
CA VAL A 56 -2.18 -0.70 10.10
C VAL A 56 -1.76 -1.85 10.99
N GLN A 57 -2.17 -3.10 10.70
CA GLN A 57 -1.77 -4.27 11.48
C GLN A 57 -0.24 -4.47 11.46
N ASP A 58 0.40 -4.33 10.30
CA ASP A 58 1.86 -4.44 10.15
C ASP A 58 2.58 -3.34 10.94
N LEU A 59 2.10 -2.10 10.87
CA LEU A 59 2.63 -0.97 11.65
C LEU A 59 2.47 -1.19 13.16
N MET A 60 1.31 -1.70 13.60
CA MET A 60 1.06 -2.01 15.01
C MET A 60 1.96 -3.13 15.53
N GLY A 61 2.29 -4.11 14.68
CA GLY A 61 3.20 -5.20 15.02
C GLY A 61 4.67 -4.80 15.07
N ASN A 62 5.04 -3.65 14.51
CA ASN A 62 6.42 -3.20 14.42
C ASN A 62 6.88 -2.47 15.70
N PRO A 63 7.88 -3.01 16.44
CA PRO A 63 8.35 -2.42 17.69
C PRO A 63 8.90 -0.99 17.57
N ALA A 64 9.33 -0.57 16.37
CA ALA A 64 9.82 0.79 16.15
C ALA A 64 8.77 1.86 16.42
N PHE A 65 7.48 1.50 16.35
CA PHE A 65 6.36 2.43 16.51
C PHE A 65 5.66 2.36 17.86
N TRP A 66 6.10 1.52 18.81
CA TRP A 66 5.42 1.36 20.10
C TRP A 66 5.21 2.66 20.87
N ASN A 67 6.19 3.55 20.89
CA ASN A 67 6.07 4.84 21.59
C ASN A 67 5.19 5.86 20.84
N ALA A 68 4.93 5.62 19.55
CA ALA A 68 4.07 6.46 18.72
C ALA A 68 2.61 5.95 18.69
N MET A 69 2.35 4.74 19.21
CA MET A 69 1.01 4.17 19.27
C MET A 69 0.15 4.91 20.29
N SER A 70 -0.90 5.57 19.80
CA SER A 70 -1.94 6.17 20.63
C SER A 70 -3.30 5.64 20.18
N TYR A 71 -4.04 5.01 21.10
CA TYR A 71 -5.41 4.58 20.87
C TYR A 71 -6.31 5.31 21.86
N VAL A 72 -7.22 6.15 21.35
CA VAL A 72 -8.25 6.78 22.17
C VAL A 72 -9.55 6.01 21.98
N PRO A 73 -10.10 5.38 23.03
CA PRO A 73 -11.39 4.71 22.92
C PRO A 73 -12.46 5.73 22.56
N LYS A 74 -13.23 5.45 21.50
CA LYS A 74 -14.44 6.20 21.19
C LYS A 74 -15.51 5.75 22.17
N CYS A 75 -16.04 6.64 23.00
CA CYS A 75 -17.18 6.30 23.87
C CYS A 75 -18.34 5.79 23.00
N ALA A 76 -18.63 4.49 23.10
CA ALA A 76 -19.85 3.91 22.55
C ALA A 76 -20.98 4.22 23.53
N TYR A 77 -22.07 4.79 23.01
CA TYR A 77 -23.25 5.24 23.74
C TYR A 77 -23.98 4.11 24.45
#